data_AF-A0A2N3HND5-F1
#
_entry.id   AF-A0A2N3HND5-F1
#
_cell.length_a   1.000
_cell.length_b   1.000
_cell.length_c   1.000
_cell.angle_alpha   90.00
_cell.angle_beta   90.00
_cell.angle_gamma   90.00
#
_symmetry.space_group_name_H-M   'P 1'
#
loop_
_entity.id
_entity.type
_entity.pdbx_description
1 polymer ?
#
loop_
_entity_poly.entity_id
_entity_poly.type
_entity_poly.pdbx_seq_one_letter_code
_entity_poly.pdbx_strand_id
1 'polypeptide(L)'
;MSDKLKNIKNPGFKIPNNYFEGIEDAVLSQIKLKSIEGSGFKVPDGYFESLEDTVINKISKNENTKVINLFTRRNLLYVSSIAATILLLFNLSVFNKKSVSFETLETASLESYIMNQYIDSYDMASLLTNEDIIEENFIEHNFSEENMENYILNNIDMEGFFSE
;
A
#
# COMPACT_ATOMS: atom_id res chain seq x y z
N MET A 1 33.89 -84.21 3.99
CA MET A 1 32.43 -83.94 4.11
C MET A 1 31.81 -84.01 2.72
N SER A 2 31.53 -85.22 2.21
CA SER A 2 31.07 -85.38 0.81
C SER A 2 29.88 -86.35 0.65
N ASP A 3 29.20 -86.71 1.74
CA ASP A 3 28.17 -87.75 1.72
C ASP A 3 26.80 -87.27 2.22
N LYS A 4 26.28 -86.16 1.68
CA LYS A 4 24.91 -85.72 2.00
C LYS A 4 24.09 -85.09 0.88
N LEU A 5 24.52 -85.20 -0.38
CA LEU A 5 23.80 -84.61 -1.52
C LEU A 5 23.10 -85.63 -2.44
N LYS A 6 23.22 -86.93 -2.18
CA LYS A 6 22.70 -87.96 -3.10
C LYS A 6 21.24 -88.39 -2.88
N ASN A 7 20.47 -87.73 -2.02
CA ASN A 7 19.03 -88.02 -1.89
C ASN A 7 18.22 -86.87 -1.27
N ILE A 8 18.14 -85.73 -1.97
CA ILE A 8 17.25 -84.63 -1.57
C ILE A 8 15.88 -84.90 -2.22
N LYS A 9 14.90 -85.41 -1.46
CA LYS A 9 13.56 -85.77 -1.97
C LYS A 9 12.69 -84.57 -2.37
N ASN A 10 13.06 -83.34 -1.97
CA ASN A 10 12.27 -82.15 -2.25
C ASN A 10 13.21 -80.95 -2.45
N PRO A 11 13.65 -80.64 -3.69
CA PRO A 11 14.42 -79.43 -3.94
C PRO A 11 13.54 -78.22 -3.55
N GLY A 12 14.05 -77.34 -2.69
CA GLY A 12 13.29 -76.22 -2.10
C GLY A 12 12.80 -75.17 -3.12
N PHE A 13 13.22 -75.29 -4.38
CA PHE A 13 12.76 -74.47 -5.49
C PHE A 13 11.92 -75.34 -6.43
N LYS A 14 10.62 -75.03 -6.50
CA LYS A 14 9.70 -75.62 -7.48
C LYS A 14 9.44 -74.57 -8.55
N ILE A 15 9.70 -74.93 -9.80
CA ILE A 15 9.27 -74.13 -10.94
C ILE A 15 7.77 -74.35 -11.18
N PRO A 16 7.07 -73.35 -11.74
CA PRO A 16 5.70 -73.54 -12.22
C PRO A 16 5.61 -74.70 -13.22
N ASN A 17 4.44 -75.36 -13.25
CA ASN A 17 4.15 -76.32 -14.30
C ASN A 17 4.32 -75.63 -15.66
N ASN A 18 4.99 -76.32 -16.60
CA ASN A 18 5.22 -75.86 -17.97
C ASN A 18 6.16 -74.64 -18.11
N TYR A 19 6.95 -74.30 -17.08
CA TYR A 19 7.91 -73.18 -17.14
C TYR A 19 8.85 -73.22 -18.36
N PHE A 20 9.34 -74.41 -18.74
CA PHE A 20 10.23 -74.57 -19.89
C PHE A 20 9.50 -74.82 -21.21
N GLU A 21 8.17 -74.95 -21.18
CA GLU A 21 7.38 -75.21 -22.37
C GLU A 21 7.29 -73.92 -23.21
N GLY A 22 7.78 -73.97 -24.45
CA GLY A 22 7.78 -72.82 -25.37
C GLY A 22 8.91 -71.80 -25.18
N ILE A 23 9.85 -72.00 -24.24
CA ILE A 23 11.02 -71.12 -24.10
C ILE A 23 11.88 -71.16 -25.37
N GLU A 24 12.12 -72.35 -25.91
CA GLU A 24 12.92 -72.51 -27.14
C GLU A 24 12.28 -71.74 -28.31
N ASP A 25 10.96 -71.89 -28.50
CA ASP A 25 10.21 -71.18 -29.53
C ASP A 25 10.22 -69.66 -29.31
N ALA A 26 10.10 -69.19 -28.07
CA ALA A 26 10.15 -67.77 -27.73
C ALA A 26 11.53 -67.16 -28.03
N VAL A 27 12.62 -67.87 -27.68
CA VAL A 27 13.99 -67.45 -27.96
C VAL A 27 14.24 -67.45 -29.47
N LEU A 28 13.83 -68.51 -30.19
CA LEU A 28 13.99 -68.60 -31.64
C LEU A 28 13.19 -67.50 -32.37
N SER A 29 11.99 -67.18 -31.87
CA SER A 29 11.14 -66.11 -32.38
C SER A 29 11.79 -64.74 -32.23
N GLN A 30 12.37 -64.44 -31.06
CA GLN A 30 13.08 -63.17 -30.84
C GLN A 30 14.34 -63.05 -31.70
N ILE A 31 15.10 -64.14 -31.87
CA ILE A 31 16.28 -64.15 -32.75
C ILE A 31 15.86 -63.88 -34.20
N LYS A 32 14.77 -64.53 -34.68
CA LYS A 32 14.19 -64.29 -36.00
C LYS A 32 13.70 -62.86 -36.18
N LEU A 33 13.08 -62.25 -35.17
CA LEU A 33 12.64 -60.84 -35.21
C LEU A 33 13.83 -59.87 -35.31
N LYS A 34 14.92 -60.15 -34.59
CA LYS A 34 16.13 -59.31 -34.61
C LYS A 34 16.93 -59.46 -35.91
N SER A 35 16.80 -60.60 -36.62
CA SER A 35 17.42 -60.83 -37.92
C SER A 35 16.63 -60.26 -39.10
N ILE A 36 15.46 -59.66 -38.87
CA ILE A 36 14.72 -58.93 -39.91
C ILE A 36 15.50 -57.65 -40.20
N GLU A 37 16.26 -57.64 -41.29
CA GLU A 37 16.93 -56.44 -41.79
C GLU A 37 15.88 -55.38 -42.12
N GLY A 38 15.93 -54.24 -41.41
CA GLY A 38 15.02 -53.12 -41.62
C GLY A 38 14.03 -52.82 -40.50
N SER A 39 14.04 -53.55 -39.38
CA SER A 39 13.16 -53.29 -38.23
C SER A 39 13.68 -52.21 -37.25
N GLY A 40 14.31 -51.16 -37.80
CA GLY A 40 14.79 -50.02 -37.03
C GLY A 40 14.60 -48.70 -37.79
N PHE A 41 14.62 -47.59 -37.07
CA PHE A 41 14.63 -46.27 -37.69
C PHE A 41 15.91 -46.12 -38.52
N LYS A 42 15.77 -46.15 -39.85
CA LYS A 42 16.86 -45.78 -40.75
C LYS A 42 16.99 -44.26 -40.71
N VAL A 43 18.18 -43.78 -40.37
CA VAL A 43 18.50 -42.36 -40.55
C VAL A 43 18.55 -42.04 -42.05
N PRO A 44 18.10 -40.86 -42.48
CA PRO A 44 18.28 -40.42 -43.86
C PRO A 44 19.75 -40.42 -44.27
N ASP A 45 20.00 -40.63 -45.56
CA ASP A 45 21.34 -40.54 -46.14
C ASP A 45 21.93 -39.14 -45.85
N GLY A 46 23.17 -39.09 -45.35
CA GLY A 46 23.84 -37.83 -45.00
C GLY A 46 23.35 -37.15 -43.70
N TYR A 47 22.53 -37.81 -42.88
CA TYR A 47 22.08 -37.26 -41.59
C TYR A 47 23.25 -36.84 -40.70
N PHE A 48 24.22 -37.74 -40.48
CA PHE A 48 25.37 -37.44 -39.63
C PHE A 48 26.36 -36.46 -40.28
N GLU A 49 26.38 -36.37 -41.60
CA GLU A 49 27.22 -35.40 -42.34
C GLU A 49 26.70 -33.97 -42.18
N SER A 50 25.37 -33.78 -42.16
CA SER A 50 24.74 -32.46 -42.03
C SER A 50 24.38 -32.06 -40.59
N LEU A 51 24.50 -32.99 -39.64
CA LEU A 51 24.13 -32.76 -38.23
C LEU A 51 25.00 -31.68 -37.59
N GLU A 52 26.31 -31.75 -37.79
CA GLU A 52 27.27 -30.79 -37.22
C GLU A 52 26.97 -29.36 -37.70
N ASP A 53 26.83 -29.18 -39.02
CA ASP A 53 26.48 -27.90 -39.63
C ASP A 53 25.12 -27.37 -39.14
N THR A 54 24.13 -28.26 -39.00
CA THR A 54 22.79 -27.88 -38.52
C THR A 54 22.84 -27.37 -37.08
N VAL A 55 23.59 -28.05 -36.21
CA VAL A 55 23.74 -27.66 -34.81
C VAL A 55 24.52 -26.35 -34.69
N ILE A 56 25.65 -26.22 -35.40
CA ILE A 56 26.47 -25.01 -35.39
C ILE A 56 25.66 -23.80 -35.91
N ASN A 57 24.93 -23.96 -37.01
CA ASN A 57 24.09 -22.88 -37.55
C ASN A 57 22.98 -22.47 -36.57
N LYS A 58 22.38 -23.42 -35.85
CA LYS A 58 21.29 -23.14 -34.90
C LYS A 58 21.79 -22.42 -33.63
N ILE A 59 23.01 -22.68 -33.20
CA ILE A 59 23.63 -22.03 -32.03
C ILE A 59 24.28 -20.69 -32.42
N SER A 60 24.88 -20.62 -33.61
CA SER A 60 25.55 -19.42 -34.12
C SER A 60 24.58 -18.37 -34.65
N LYS A 61 23.33 -18.75 -34.94
CA LYS A 61 22.21 -17.83 -35.13
C LYS A 61 21.83 -17.23 -33.77
N ASN A 62 22.75 -16.45 -33.22
CA ASN A 62 22.55 -15.56 -32.11
C ASN A 62 21.68 -14.41 -32.63
N GLU A 63 20.39 -14.69 -32.76
CA GLU A 63 19.38 -13.64 -32.83
C GLU A 63 19.46 -12.97 -31.47
N ASN A 64 20.28 -11.91 -31.39
CA ASN A 64 20.37 -11.03 -30.23
C ASN A 64 18.93 -10.77 -29.79
N THR A 65 18.49 -11.47 -28.74
CA THR A 65 17.14 -11.29 -28.24
C THR A 65 17.07 -9.82 -27.88
N LYS A 66 16.05 -9.13 -28.41
CA LYS A 66 15.92 -7.68 -28.26
C LYS A 66 15.62 -7.36 -26.80
N VAL A 67 16.66 -7.36 -25.98
CA VAL A 67 16.59 -7.02 -24.57
C VAL A 67 16.48 -5.51 -24.49
N ILE A 68 15.33 -5.04 -23.99
CA ILE A 68 15.14 -3.63 -23.67
C ILE A 68 15.43 -3.45 -22.19
N ASN A 69 16.15 -2.38 -21.86
CA ASN A 69 16.48 -2.07 -20.48
C ASN A 69 15.22 -1.57 -19.75
N LEU A 70 14.77 -2.28 -18.72
CA LEU A 70 13.47 -2.05 -18.05
C LEU A 70 13.42 -0.70 -17.29
N PHE A 71 14.56 -0.23 -16.77
CA PHE A 71 14.64 1.01 -16.00
C PHE A 71 15.53 2.02 -16.73
N THR A 72 14.90 3.07 -17.26
CA THR A 72 15.60 4.20 -17.86
C THR A 72 15.72 5.33 -16.84
N ARG A 73 16.94 5.84 -16.63
CA ARG A 73 17.20 6.95 -15.68
C ARG A 73 16.36 8.18 -15.99
N ARG A 74 16.01 8.39 -17.27
CA ARG A 74 15.17 9.50 -17.70
C ARG A 74 13.75 9.39 -17.15
N ASN A 75 13.12 8.22 -17.22
CA ASN A 75 11.78 8.03 -16.66
C ASN A 75 11.79 8.07 -15.12
N LEU A 76 12.87 7.61 -14.49
CA LEU A 76 13.03 7.71 -13.03
C LEU A 76 13.09 9.17 -12.56
N LEU A 77 13.76 10.06 -13.31
CA LEU A 77 13.78 11.48 -12.99
C LEU A 77 12.39 12.12 -13.09
N TYR A 78 11.63 11.83 -14.15
CA TYR A 78 10.26 12.35 -14.31
C TYR A 78 9.32 11.86 -13.21
N VAL A 79 9.34 10.55 -12.89
CA VAL A 79 8.53 9.98 -11.82
C VAL A 79 8.94 10.52 -10.45
N SER A 80 10.24 10.74 -10.22
CA SER A 80 10.75 11.33 -8.98
C SER A 80 10.28 12.78 -8.78
N SER A 81 10.27 13.60 -9.83
CA SER A 81 9.75 14.97 -9.74
C SER A 81 8.26 15.01 -9.40
N ILE A 82 7.45 14.14 -10.00
CA ILE A 82 6.01 14.04 -9.71
C ILE A 82 5.78 13.53 -8.27
N ALA A 83 6.54 12.55 -7.81
CA ALA A 83 6.42 12.05 -6.44
C ALA A 83 6.82 13.12 -5.40
N ALA A 84 7.86 13.91 -5.69
CA ALA A 84 8.33 14.98 -4.81
C ALA A 84 7.28 16.10 -4.68
N THR A 85 6.60 16.49 -5.76
CA THR A 85 5.53 17.51 -5.68
C THR A 85 4.32 17.01 -4.90
N ILE A 86 3.96 15.73 -5.03
CA ILE A 86 2.87 15.12 -4.24
C ILE A 86 3.24 15.08 -2.75
N LEU A 87 4.48 14.70 -2.41
CA LEU A 87 4.97 14.73 -1.02
C LEU A 87 4.96 16.13 -0.43
N LEU A 88 5.38 17.13 -1.21
CA LEU A 88 5.35 18.54 -0.80
C LEU A 88 3.91 19.01 -0.58
N LEU A 89 2.99 18.69 -1.49
CA LEU A 89 1.57 19.00 -1.36
C LEU A 89 0.95 18.38 -0.11
N PHE A 90 1.31 17.14 0.22
CA PHE A 90 0.79 16.43 1.40
C PHE A 90 1.38 16.98 2.71
N ASN A 91 2.62 17.47 2.69
CA ASN A 91 3.23 18.15 3.83
C ASN A 91 2.65 19.56 4.04
N LEU A 92 2.11 20.17 3.00
CA LEU A 92 1.44 21.46 3.11
C LEU A 92 0.12 21.23 3.87
N SER A 93 0.02 21.83 5.07
CA SER A 93 -1.11 21.71 6.00
C SER A 93 -2.41 22.39 5.49
N VAL A 94 -2.65 22.38 4.18
CA VAL A 94 -3.79 23.03 3.49
C VAL A 94 -5.11 22.37 3.86
N PHE A 95 -5.08 21.11 4.32
CA PHE A 95 -6.27 20.37 4.75
C PHE A 95 -6.60 20.56 6.23
N ASN A 96 -5.74 21.21 7.02
CA ASN A 96 -6.05 21.59 8.39
C ASN A 96 -6.90 22.87 8.41
N LYS A 97 -8.18 22.73 8.06
CA LYS A 97 -9.17 23.77 8.34
C LYS A 97 -9.32 23.86 9.87
N LYS A 98 -8.58 24.77 10.50
CA LYS A 98 -8.94 25.22 11.84
C LYS A 98 -10.35 25.80 11.76
N SER A 99 -11.27 25.26 12.55
CA SER A 99 -12.61 25.81 12.68
C SER A 99 -12.48 27.25 13.19
N VAL A 100 -12.96 28.21 12.41
CA VAL A 100 -13.06 29.59 12.87
C VAL A 100 -14.17 29.61 13.92
N SER A 101 -13.79 29.85 15.17
CA SER A 101 -14.70 29.93 16.33
C SER A 101 -14.44 31.24 17.06
N PHE A 102 -15.41 31.73 17.82
CA PHE A 102 -15.23 32.92 18.65
C PHE A 102 -14.10 32.75 19.67
N GLU A 103 -13.81 31.51 20.08
CA GLU A 103 -12.69 31.16 20.96
C GLU A 103 -11.31 31.45 20.34
N THR A 104 -11.21 31.55 19.01
CA THR A 104 -9.94 31.86 18.34
C THR A 104 -9.74 33.36 18.11
N LEU A 105 -10.66 34.21 18.57
CA LEU A 105 -10.53 35.66 18.47
C LEU A 105 -9.64 36.18 19.60
N GLU A 106 -8.69 37.03 19.23
CA GLU A 106 -7.85 37.75 20.19
C GLU A 106 -8.62 38.94 20.79
N THR A 107 -8.52 39.13 22.10
CA THR A 107 -9.20 40.23 22.82
C THR A 107 -8.81 41.60 22.28
N ALA A 108 -7.53 41.80 21.95
CA ALA A 108 -7.03 43.05 21.36
C ALA A 108 -7.67 43.35 19.99
N SER A 109 -7.95 42.32 19.19
CA SER A 109 -8.64 42.48 17.90
C SER A 109 -10.10 42.86 18.11
N LEU A 110 -10.76 42.27 19.12
CA LEU A 110 -12.14 42.59 19.47
C LEU A 110 -12.27 44.01 20.02
N GLU A 111 -11.37 44.43 20.92
CA GLU A 111 -11.32 45.77 21.48
C GLU A 111 -11.11 46.81 20.38
N SER A 112 -10.15 46.57 19.48
CA SER A 112 -9.95 47.42 18.31
C SER A 112 -11.19 47.50 17.43
N TYR A 113 -11.93 46.40 17.24
CA TYR A 113 -13.16 46.41 16.47
C TYR A 113 -14.25 47.26 17.14
N ILE A 114 -14.46 47.11 18.45
CA ILE A 114 -15.46 47.86 19.21
C ILE A 114 -15.11 49.36 19.25
N MET A 115 -13.83 49.72 19.41
CA MET A 115 -13.41 51.12 19.48
C MET A 115 -13.45 51.86 18.13
N ASN A 116 -13.21 51.15 17.02
CA ASN A 116 -13.25 51.74 15.69
C ASN A 116 -14.66 51.73 15.08
N GLN A 117 -15.52 50.82 15.53
CA GLN A 117 -16.93 50.84 15.16
C GLN A 117 -17.68 51.84 16.04
N TYR A 118 -18.55 52.62 15.44
CA TYR A 118 -19.46 53.49 16.17
C TYR A 118 -20.65 52.64 16.63
N ILE A 119 -20.51 51.94 17.76
CA ILE A 119 -21.60 51.17 18.37
C ILE A 119 -22.24 52.01 19.46
N ASP A 120 -23.51 52.37 19.27
CA ASP A 120 -24.22 53.19 20.24
C ASP A 120 -24.71 52.35 21.43
N SER A 121 -24.94 52.99 22.57
CA SER A 121 -25.49 52.34 23.77
C SER A 121 -26.84 51.67 23.51
N TYR A 122 -27.62 52.19 22.56
CA TYR A 122 -28.89 51.58 22.14
C TYR A 122 -28.68 50.26 21.40
N ASP A 123 -27.67 50.17 20.55
CA ASP A 123 -27.32 48.95 19.82
C ASP A 123 -26.87 47.86 20.79
N MET A 124 -26.06 48.22 21.79
CA MET A 124 -25.66 47.30 22.86
C MET A 124 -26.85 46.85 23.71
N ALA A 125 -27.74 47.77 24.08
CA ALA A 125 -28.94 47.45 24.85
C ALA A 125 -29.90 46.52 24.09
N SER A 126 -29.93 46.60 22.76
CA SER A 126 -30.76 45.71 21.92
C SER A 126 -30.33 44.25 21.95
N LEU A 127 -29.09 43.97 22.36
CA LEU A 127 -28.55 42.62 22.50
C LEU A 127 -28.87 42.00 23.85
N LEU A 128 -29.28 42.80 24.84
CA LEU A 128 -29.66 42.31 26.17
C LEU A 128 -31.09 41.78 26.13
N THR A 129 -31.28 40.59 26.68
CA THR A 129 -32.61 39.98 26.88
C THR A 129 -33.11 40.23 28.30
N ASN A 130 -34.40 40.01 28.53
CA ASN A 130 -34.98 40.10 29.88
C ASN A 130 -34.36 39.07 30.86
N GLU A 131 -33.72 38.02 30.35
CA GLU A 131 -33.00 37.03 31.16
C GLU A 131 -31.62 37.55 31.59
N ASP A 132 -31.04 38.49 30.83
CA ASP A 132 -29.75 39.12 31.16
C ASP A 132 -29.91 40.25 32.19
N ILE A 133 -31.07 40.94 32.17
CA ILE A 133 -31.39 42.05 33.06
C ILE A 133 -32.05 41.53 34.36
N ILE A 134 -31.34 40.67 35.08
CA ILE A 134 -31.73 40.20 36.42
C ILE A 134 -30.73 40.71 37.46
N GLU A 135 -31.25 41.09 38.63
CA GLU A 135 -30.47 41.68 39.74
C GLU A 135 -29.26 40.81 40.12
N GLU A 136 -29.43 39.49 40.08
CA GLU A 136 -28.37 38.50 40.37
C GLU A 136 -27.11 38.69 39.50
N ASN A 137 -27.27 39.03 38.22
CA ASN A 137 -26.14 39.24 37.30
C ASN A 137 -25.32 40.50 37.61
N PHE A 138 -25.92 41.49 38.30
CA PHE A 138 -25.24 42.73 38.67
C PHE A 138 -24.58 42.67 40.05
N ILE A 139 -25.05 41.78 40.93
CA ILE A 139 -24.50 41.61 42.29
C ILE A 139 -23.13 40.93 42.25
N GLU A 140 -22.85 40.07 41.28
CA GLU A 140 -21.56 39.36 41.17
C GLU A 140 -20.39 40.28 40.77
N HIS A 141 -20.68 41.39 40.09
CA HIS A 141 -19.66 42.34 39.63
C HIS A 141 -19.38 43.43 40.67
N ASN A 142 -18.30 43.25 41.44
CA ASN A 142 -17.78 44.29 42.33
C ASN A 142 -17.00 45.34 41.53
N PHE A 143 -17.58 46.52 41.34
CA PHE A 143 -16.85 47.68 40.83
C PHE A 143 -16.04 48.32 41.96
N SER A 144 -14.82 48.79 41.65
CA SER A 144 -14.04 49.59 42.60
C SER A 144 -14.76 50.91 42.87
N GLU A 145 -14.80 51.33 44.14
CA GLU A 145 -15.35 52.63 44.56
C GLU A 145 -14.71 53.79 43.79
N GLU A 146 -13.38 53.74 43.56
CA GLU A 146 -12.63 54.72 42.77
C GLU A 146 -13.12 54.81 41.32
N ASN A 147 -13.43 53.67 40.69
CA ASN A 147 -13.92 53.65 39.32
C ASN A 147 -15.35 54.21 39.22
N MET A 148 -16.17 53.94 40.24
CA MET A 148 -17.55 54.41 40.32
C MET A 148 -17.60 55.93 40.56
N GLU A 149 -16.79 56.44 41.48
CA GLU A 149 -16.62 57.87 41.73
C GLU A 149 -16.15 58.61 40.47
N ASN A 150 -15.10 58.10 39.81
CA ASN A 150 -14.60 58.69 38.56
C ASN A 150 -15.64 58.70 37.45
N TYR A 151 -16.44 57.63 37.31
CA TYR A 151 -17.50 57.60 36.30
C TYR A 151 -18.57 58.66 36.58
N ILE A 152 -19.05 58.74 37.82
CA ILE A 152 -20.06 59.70 38.25
C ILE A 152 -19.58 61.13 38.01
N LEU A 153 -18.36 61.48 38.45
CA LEU A 153 -17.83 62.83 38.31
C LEU A 153 -17.61 63.26 36.86
N ASN A 154 -17.25 62.33 35.97
CA ASN A 154 -16.90 62.66 34.59
C ASN A 154 -18.07 62.54 33.59
N ASN A 155 -19.14 61.81 33.95
CA ASN A 155 -20.24 61.51 33.02
C ASN A 155 -21.62 61.89 33.54
N ILE A 156 -21.79 62.18 34.83
CA ILE A 156 -23.07 62.62 35.41
C ILE A 156 -22.97 64.10 35.75
N ASP A 157 -23.89 64.89 35.20
CA ASP A 157 -24.03 66.28 35.58
C ASP A 157 -24.69 66.37 36.97
N MET A 158 -23.87 66.60 38.00
CA MET A 158 -24.35 66.73 39.37
C MET A 158 -25.07 68.06 39.62
N GLU A 159 -24.88 69.09 38.78
CA GLU A 159 -25.45 70.43 39.01
C GLU A 159 -26.99 70.42 38.88
N GLY A 160 -27.54 69.56 38.01
CA GLY A 160 -28.97 69.37 37.84
C GLY A 160 -29.69 68.66 38.99
N PHE A 161 -28.98 67.93 39.86
CA PHE A 161 -29.58 67.21 41.00
C PHE A 161 -29.77 68.08 42.25
N PHE A 162 -29.05 69.21 42.35
CA PHE A 162 -29.13 70.13 43.50
C PHE A 162 -30.09 71.30 43.26
N SER A 163 -30.75 71.37 42.10
CA SER A 163 -31.65 72.45 41.70
C SER A 163 -33.14 72.18 41.93
N GLU A 164 -33.50 71.18 42.76
CA GLU A 164 -34.86 70.94 43.28
C GLU A 164 -34.85 70.94 44.81
#